data_AF-A0A353R984-F1
#
_entry.id   AF-A0A353R984-F1
#
_cell.length_a   1.000
_cell.length_b   1.000
_cell.length_c   1.000
_cell.angle_alpha   90.00
_cell.angle_beta   90.00
_cell.angle_gamma   90.00
#
_symmetry.space_group_name_H-M   'P 1'
#
loop_
_entity.id
_entity.type
_entity.pdbx_description
1 polymer ?
#
loop_
_entity_poly.entity_id
_entity_poly.type
_entity_poly.pdbx_seq_one_letter_code
_entity_poly.pdbx_strand_id
1 'polypeptide(L)' 'RFTIKGLREKWAWISRRWIYTTDDTGVGDPSLSTPEKGKRFLEDCIDEVAAFLEDFSKIEKTEDLYER' A
#
# COMPACT_ATOMS: atom_id res chain seq x y z
N ARG A 1 7.02 2.72 19.69
CA ARG A 1 7.21 1.32 19.23
C ARG A 1 6.51 0.38 20.22
N PHE A 2 5.83 -0.68 19.79
CA PHE A 2 5.14 -1.58 20.73
C PHE A 2 6.11 -2.31 21.66
N THR A 3 5.72 -2.53 22.92
CA THR A 3 6.50 -3.24 23.94
C THR A 3 6.39 -4.76 23.80
N ILE A 4 5.24 -5.26 23.32
CA ILE A 4 5.00 -6.68 23.07
C ILE A 4 5.68 -7.12 21.76
N LYS A 5 6.44 -8.22 21.80
CA LYS A 5 7.19 -8.76 20.64
C LYS A 5 6.27 -9.09 19.46
N GLY A 6 5.16 -9.78 19.68
CA GLY A 6 4.25 -10.17 18.60
C GLY A 6 3.58 -9.01 17.87
N LEU A 7 3.36 -7.89 18.56
CA LEU A 7 2.87 -6.65 17.94
C LEU A 7 3.95 -5.96 17.10
N ARG A 8 5.24 -6.10 17.46
CA ARG A 8 6.35 -5.57 16.64
C ARG A 8 6.62 -6.42 15.41
N GLU A 9 6.51 -7.74 15.55
CA GLU A 9 6.72 -8.72 14.48
C GLU A 9 5.50 -8.86 13.56
N LYS A 10 4.40 -8.17 13.87
CA LYS A 10 3.19 -8.03 13.05
C LYS A 10 2.40 -9.34 12.82
N TRP A 11 2.65 -10.40 13.59
CA TRP A 11 1.80 -11.61 13.56
C TRP A 11 0.56 -11.48 14.45
N ALA A 12 0.60 -10.58 15.44
CA ALA A 12 -0.58 -10.10 16.17
C ALA A 12 -0.76 -8.60 15.88
N TRP A 13 -2.01 -8.13 15.86
CA TRP A 13 -2.34 -6.77 15.45
C TRP A 13 -3.24 -6.04 16.46
N ILE A 14 -2.94 -4.76 16.69
CA ILE A 14 -3.83 -3.80 17.34
C ILE A 14 -3.75 -2.47 16.58
N SER A 15 -4.82 -1.67 16.64
CA SER A 15 -4.80 -0.32 16.11
C SER A 15 -3.86 0.57 16.90
N ARG A 16 -3.11 1.43 16.18
CA ARG A 16 -2.24 2.43 16.80
C ARG A 16 -3.10 3.58 17.34
N ARG A 17 -2.95 3.90 18.62
CA ARG A 17 -3.52 5.12 19.22
C ARG A 17 -2.62 6.31 18.90
N TRP A 18 -3.08 7.20 18.02
CA TRP A 18 -2.27 8.32 17.50
C TRP A 18 -1.68 9.21 18.59
N ILE A 19 -2.48 9.55 19.61
CA ILE A 19 -2.08 10.34 20.78
C ILE A 19 -0.84 9.81 21.53
N TYR A 20 -0.51 8.52 21.36
CA TYR A 20 0.63 7.90 22.05
C TYR A 20 1.83 7.65 21.13
N THR A 21 1.76 8.07 19.87
CA THR A 21 2.70 7.59 18.86
C THR A 21 3.19 8.60 17.83
N THR A 22 2.61 9.79 17.81
CA THR A 22 2.93 10.88 16.89
C THR A 22 2.62 12.20 17.61
N ASP A 23 3.49 13.19 17.49
CA ASP A 23 3.26 14.52 18.11
C ASP A 23 2.50 15.45 17.16
N ASP A 24 2.71 15.27 15.85
CA ASP A 24 2.20 16.10 14.75
C ASP A 24 1.20 15.35 13.86
N THR A 25 0.77 14.16 14.29
CA THR A 25 -0.10 13.26 13.54
C THR A 25 0.58 12.59 12.32
N GLY A 26 1.87 12.86 12.07
CA GLY A 26 2.64 12.26 10.99
C GLY A 26 3.19 10.87 11.35
N VAL A 27 3.29 9.98 10.35
CA VAL A 27 4.00 8.70 10.47
C VAL A 27 5.06 8.63 9.37
N GLY A 28 6.24 9.17 9.67
CA GLY A 28 7.36 9.29 8.74
C GLY A 28 7.80 10.75 8.55
N ASP A 29 9.01 10.96 8.03
CA ASP A 29 9.53 12.29 7.71
C ASP A 29 9.35 12.59 6.20
N PRO A 30 8.53 13.57 5.81
CA PRO A 30 8.30 13.93 4.42
C PRO A 30 9.35 14.90 3.84
N SER A 31 10.38 15.31 4.58
CA SER A 31 11.34 16.37 4.19
C SER A 31 12.04 16.16 2.84
N LEU A 32 12.15 14.90 2.39
CA LEU A 32 12.78 14.53 1.11
C LEU A 32 11.78 14.31 -0.03
N SER A 33 10.51 14.70 0.15
CA SER A 33 9.47 14.57 -0.87
C SER A 33 9.67 15.58 -1.99
N THR A 34 9.46 15.16 -3.23
CA THR A 34 9.64 15.99 -4.43
C THR A 34 8.52 15.70 -5.44
N PRO A 35 8.03 16.68 -6.21
CA PRO A 35 7.02 16.47 -7.26
C PRO A 35 7.38 15.34 -8.24
N GLU A 36 8.64 15.20 -8.60
CA GLU A 36 9.14 14.22 -9.57
C GLU A 36 8.99 12.78 -9.06
N LYS A 37 9.24 12.56 -7.76
CA LYS A 37 9.02 11.26 -7.10
C LYS A 37 7.53 10.92 -7.06
N GLY A 38 6.68 11.91 -6.77
CA GLY A 38 5.23 11.74 -6.75
C GLY A 38 4.67 11.39 -8.12
N LYS A 39 5.11 12.11 -9.17
CA LYS A 39 4.73 11.85 -10.56
C LYS A 39 5.11 10.42 -10.96
N ARG A 40 6.36 10.02 -10.76
CA ARG A 40 6.82 8.65 -11.10
C ARG A 40 5.99 7.58 -10.39
N PHE A 41 5.78 7.72 -9.08
CA PHE A 41 4.98 6.75 -8.33
C PHE A 41 3.53 6.67 -8.83
N LEU A 42 2.92 7.81 -9.16
CA LEU A 42 1.57 7.83 -9.70
C LEU A 42 1.49 7.18 -11.09
N GLU A 43 2.45 7.45 -11.97
CA GLU A 43 2.54 6.83 -13.30
C GLU A 43 2.65 5.31 -13.17
N ASP A 44 3.56 4.81 -12.32
CA ASP A 44 3.75 3.37 -12.07
C ASP A 44 2.44 2.71 -11.54
N CYS A 45 1.71 3.38 -10.64
CA CYS A 45 0.42 2.87 -10.14
C CYS A 45 -0.67 2.87 -11.23
N ILE A 46 -0.72 3.90 -12.07
CA ILE A 46 -1.68 3.98 -13.17
C ILE A 46 -1.42 2.83 -14.14
N ASP A 47 -0.16 2.61 -14.52
CA ASP A 47 0.21 1.57 -15.48
C ASP A 47 -0.18 0.18 -14.96
N GLU A 48 0.12 -0.14 -13.69
CA GLU A 48 -0.22 -1.43 -13.10
C GLU A 48 -1.74 -1.66 -13.03
N VAL A 49 -2.50 -0.66 -12.58
CA VAL A 49 -3.96 -0.77 -12.48
C VAL A 49 -4.60 -0.83 -13.88
N ALA A 50 -4.10 -0.05 -14.84
CA ALA A 50 -4.60 -0.06 -16.20
C ALA A 50 -4.35 -1.42 -16.87
N ALA A 51 -3.16 -1.98 -16.73
CA ALA A 51 -2.83 -3.31 -17.24
C ALA A 51 -3.75 -4.38 -16.64
N PHE A 52 -3.97 -4.37 -15.32
CA PHE A 52 -4.92 -5.27 -14.68
C PHE A 52 -6.34 -5.13 -15.24
N LEU A 53 -6.83 -3.90 -15.39
CA LEU A 53 -8.18 -3.65 -15.93
C LEU A 53 -8.31 -4.10 -17.38
N GLU A 54 -7.27 -3.91 -18.20
CA GLU A 54 -7.22 -4.37 -19.57
C GLU A 54 -7.29 -5.90 -19.62
N ASP A 55 -6.45 -6.59 -18.84
CA ASP A 55 -6.44 -8.04 -18.77
C ASP A 55 -7.76 -8.60 -18.23
N PHE A 56 -8.31 -7.99 -17.19
CA PHE A 56 -9.59 -8.37 -16.63
C PHE A 56 -10.74 -8.17 -17.63
N SER A 57 -10.67 -7.14 -18.47
CA SER A 57 -11.69 -6.90 -19.51
C SER A 57 -11.77 -7.98 -20.58
N LYS A 58 -10.71 -8.80 -20.73
CA LYS A 58 -10.63 -9.92 -21.68
C LYS A 58 -11.23 -11.22 -21.13
N ILE A 59 -11.58 -11.26 -19.85
CA ILE A 59 -12.17 -12.43 -19.18
C ILE A 59 -13.63 -12.55 -19.59
N GLU A 60 -13.99 -13.64 -20.28
CA GLU A 60 -15.38 -13.89 -20.70
C GLU A 60 -16.10 -14.80 -19.70
N LYS A 61 -15.38 -15.72 -19.06
CA LYS A 61 -15.91 -16.71 -18.11
C LYS A 61 -14.98 -16.85 -16.91
N THR A 62 -15.52 -17.34 -15.79
CA THR A 62 -14.78 -17.50 -14.54
C THR A 62 -13.56 -18.41 -14.69
N GLU A 63 -13.62 -19.41 -15.56
CA GLU A 63 -12.52 -20.34 -15.81
C GLU A 63 -11.31 -19.66 -16.47
N ASP A 64 -11.50 -18.54 -17.18
CA ASP A 64 -10.41 -17.81 -17.85
C ASP A 64 -9.49 -17.09 -16.85
N LEU A 65 -9.91 -16.96 -15.58
CA LEU A 65 -9.12 -16.38 -14.49
C LEU A 65 -7.98 -17.28 -14.00
N TYR A 66 -7.95 -18.54 -14.42
CA TYR A 66 -6.98 -19.52 -13.94
C TYR A 66 -6.02 -19.92 -15.05
N GLU A 67 -4.72 -19.87 -14.76
CA GLU A 67 -3.69 -20.43 -15.63
C GLU A 67 -3.87 -21.95 -15.75
N ARG A 68 -3.67 -22.50 -16.95
CA ARG A 68 -3.73 -23.95 -17.23
C ARG A 68 -2.38 -24.48 -17.67
#